data_AF-A0A0F9INH2-F1
#
_entry.id   AF-A0A0F9INH2-F1
#
_cell.length_a   1.000
_cell.length_b   1.000
_cell.length_c   1.000
_cell.angle_alpha   90.00
_cell.angle_beta   90.00
_cell.angle_gamma   90.00
#
_symmetry.space_group_name_H-M   'P 1'
#
loop_
_entity.id
_entity.type
_entity.pdbx_description
1 polymer ?
#
loop_
_entity_poly.entity_id
_entity_poly.type
_entity_poly.pdbx_seq_one_letter_code
_entity_poly.pdbx_strand_id
1 'polypeptide(L)'
;MKTLHNTDVADSEVNVPDIKRSGAPCLFKLLSKASSESEGWMKSTKAMEIPGLGCVLQVTTQQGDNVAEALVFIPGAVMGIDLGTGNARLA
;
A
#
# COMPACT_ATOMS: atom_id res chain seq x y z
N MET A 1 -20.60 5.86 -8.17
CA MET A 1 -19.25 5.97 -8.76
C MET A 1 -18.24 5.77 -7.63
N LYS A 2 -17.18 4.98 -7.82
CA LYS A 2 -16.16 4.75 -6.76
C LYS A 2 -15.24 5.98 -6.65
N THR A 3 -14.87 6.39 -5.44
CA THR A 3 -13.91 7.48 -5.17
C THR A 3 -12.48 6.94 -5.18
N LEU A 4 -11.89 6.84 -6.37
CA LEU A 4 -10.58 6.19 -6.59
C LEU A 4 -9.37 7.14 -6.42
N HIS A 5 -9.61 8.44 -6.26
CA HIS A 5 -8.58 9.47 -6.13
C HIS A 5 -8.10 9.73 -4.69
N ASN A 6 -8.59 8.96 -3.71
CA ASN A 6 -8.15 9.11 -2.32
C ASN A 6 -6.66 8.73 -2.17
N THR A 7 -5.86 9.65 -1.65
CA THR A 7 -4.40 9.43 -1.53
C THR A 7 -3.96 9.06 -0.13
N ASP A 8 -4.72 9.47 0.89
CA ASP A 8 -4.45 9.13 2.30
C ASP A 8 -5.74 8.92 3.13
N VAL A 9 -5.53 8.73 4.43
CA VAL A 9 -6.61 8.50 5.41
C VAL A 9 -7.51 9.73 5.53
N ALA A 10 -6.95 10.93 5.56
CA ALA A 10 -7.70 12.18 5.73
C ALA A 10 -8.56 12.46 4.50
N ASP A 11 -8.01 12.30 3.29
CA ASP A 11 -8.75 12.39 2.04
C ASP A 11 -9.96 11.44 2.04
N SER A 12 -9.73 10.19 2.44
CA SER A 12 -10.80 9.19 2.43
C SER A 12 -11.91 9.44 3.45
N GLU A 13 -11.65 10.18 4.54
CA GLU A 13 -12.72 10.59 5.49
C GLU A 13 -13.63 11.65 4.88
N VAL A 14 -13.09 12.54 4.05
CA VAL A 14 -13.85 13.58 3.35
C VAL A 14 -14.68 12.96 2.22
N ASN A 15 -14.07 12.05 1.46
CA ASN A 15 -14.65 11.53 0.21
C ASN A 15 -15.48 10.24 0.41
N VAL A 16 -15.42 9.61 1.57
CA VAL A 16 -16.17 8.37 1.89
C VAL A 16 -16.81 8.51 3.28
N PRO A 17 -17.96 9.21 3.39
CA PRO A 17 -18.54 9.60 4.69
C PRO A 17 -18.95 8.44 5.59
N ASP A 18 -19.16 7.25 5.04
CA ASP A 18 -19.56 6.04 5.74
C ASP A 18 -18.39 5.08 6.03
N ILE A 19 -17.14 5.51 5.77
CA ILE A 19 -15.95 4.68 6.01
C ILE A 19 -15.82 4.34 7.50
N LYS A 20 -15.75 3.04 7.80
CA LYS A 20 -15.50 2.52 9.16
C LYS A 20 -14.17 1.80 9.19
N ARG A 21 -13.31 2.12 10.16
CA ARG A 21 -12.00 1.49 10.34
C ARG A 21 -11.92 0.81 11.70
N SER A 22 -11.27 -0.35 11.75
CA SER A 22 -10.98 -1.08 12.98
C SER A 22 -9.58 -1.69 12.90
N GLY A 23 -8.90 -1.80 14.05
CA GLY A 23 -7.51 -2.24 14.13
C GLY A 23 -6.49 -1.11 13.94
N ALA A 24 -5.20 -1.47 13.99
CA ALA A 24 -4.11 -0.52 13.81
C ALA A 24 -4.04 -0.06 12.33
N PRO A 25 -4.23 1.24 12.04
CA PRO A 25 -4.04 1.75 10.70
C PRO A 25 -2.56 1.55 10.32
N CYS A 26 -2.32 0.97 9.14
CA CYS A 26 -0.98 0.82 8.54
C CYS A 26 -0.11 -0.34 9.05
N LEU A 27 -0.66 -1.57 9.10
CA LEU A 27 0.16 -2.80 9.17
C LEU A 27 1.18 -2.85 8.01
N PHE A 28 0.72 -2.55 6.80
CA PHE A 28 1.58 -2.41 5.62
C PHE A 28 1.98 -0.95 5.42
N LYS A 29 3.26 -0.73 5.14
CA LYS A 29 3.82 0.54 4.68
C LYS A 29 3.92 0.53 3.15
N LEU A 30 3.47 1.62 2.53
CA LEU A 30 3.54 1.79 1.08
C LEU A 30 5.00 2.03 0.65
N LEU A 31 5.52 1.18 -0.23
CA LEU A 31 6.85 1.36 -0.83
C LEU A 31 6.76 2.10 -2.17
N SER A 32 5.75 1.74 -2.97
CA SER A 32 5.52 2.36 -4.27
C SER A 32 4.06 2.18 -4.70
N LYS A 33 3.54 3.17 -5.43
CA LYS A 33 2.24 3.12 -6.10
C LYS A 33 2.33 3.86 -7.42
N ALA A 34 1.71 3.30 -8.45
CA ALA A 34 1.44 3.98 -9.70
C ALA A 34 0.00 3.67 -10.10
N SER A 35 -0.71 4.64 -10.64
CA SER A 35 -2.07 4.45 -11.15
C SER A 35 -2.36 5.38 -12.32
N SER A 36 -3.28 4.96 -13.17
CA SER A 36 -3.86 5.78 -14.22
C SER A 36 -5.37 5.55 -14.25
N GLU A 37 -6.13 6.62 -14.03
CA GLU A 37 -7.59 6.57 -14.09
C GLU A 37 -8.09 6.39 -15.54
N SER A 38 -7.47 7.07 -16.51
CA SER A 38 -7.84 6.96 -17.93
C SER A 38 -7.59 5.57 -18.49
N GLU A 39 -6.52 4.92 -18.04
CA GLU A 39 -6.16 3.54 -18.43
C GLU A 39 -6.81 2.49 -17.51
N GLY A 40 -7.49 2.93 -16.44
CA GLY A 40 -8.23 2.08 -15.51
C GLY A 40 -7.37 1.12 -14.69
N TRP A 41 -6.14 1.49 -14.30
CA TRP A 41 -5.26 0.59 -13.57
C TRP A 41 -4.53 1.21 -12.39
N MET A 42 -4.17 0.37 -11.42
CA MET A 42 -3.32 0.71 -10.28
C MET A 42 -2.40 -0.45 -9.94
N LYS A 43 -1.15 -0.13 -9.61
CA LYS A 43 -0.14 -1.06 -9.10
C LYS A 43 0.41 -0.50 -7.80
N SER A 44 0.60 -1.36 -6.81
CA SER A 44 1.20 -0.94 -5.54
C SER A 44 2.01 -2.07 -4.91
N THR A 45 3.10 -1.66 -4.28
CA THR A 45 3.99 -2.54 -3.51
C THR A 45 4.00 -2.04 -2.07
N LYS A 46 3.76 -2.93 -1.12
CA LYS A 46 3.66 -2.61 0.30
C LYS A 46 4.40 -3.66 1.12
N ALA A 47 4.98 -3.27 2.23
CA ALA A 47 5.67 -4.19 3.12
C ALA A 47 5.22 -4.04 4.57
N MET A 48 5.15 -5.17 5.28
CA MET A 48 4.90 -5.23 6.72
C MET A 48 6.11 -5.92 7.37
N GLU A 49 6.85 -5.17 8.17
CA GLU A 49 7.96 -5.74 8.95
C GLU A 49 7.41 -6.59 10.10
N ILE A 50 8.01 -7.77 10.28
CA ILE A 50 7.88 -8.61 11.47
C ILE A 50 9.20 -8.45 12.24
N PRO A 51 9.21 -7.69 13.35
CA PRO A 51 10.45 -7.34 14.06
C PRO A 51 11.30 -8.57 14.38
N GLY A 52 12.57 -8.52 13.99
CA GLY A 52 13.54 -9.59 14.22
C GLY A 52 13.40 -10.84 13.35
N LEU A 53 12.44 -10.88 12.40
CA LEU A 53 12.20 -12.06 11.56
C LEU A 53 12.31 -11.79 10.05
N GLY A 54 11.71 -10.70 9.56
CA GLY A 54 11.72 -10.35 8.14
C GLY A 54 10.54 -9.47 7.73
N CYS A 55 10.25 -9.37 6.44
CA CYS A 55 9.13 -8.59 5.93
C CYS A 55 8.15 -9.45 5.12
N VAL A 56 6.85 -9.18 5.23
CA VAL A 56 5.86 -9.62 4.24
C VAL A 56 5.76 -8.53 3.18
N LEU A 57 6.08 -8.87 1.94
CA LEU A 57 5.90 -7.99 0.78
C LEU A 57 4.60 -8.37 0.06
N GLN A 58 3.78 -7.37 -0.23
CA GLN A 58 2.55 -7.49 -1.01
C GLN A 58 2.67 -6.66 -2.28
N VAL A 59 2.32 -7.26 -3.41
CA VAL A 59 2.08 -6.54 -4.67
C VAL A 59 0.61 -6.69 -5.03
N THR A 60 -0.06 -5.56 -5.28
CA THR A 60 -1.44 -5.51 -5.76
C THR A 60 -1.45 -4.88 -7.15
N THR A 61 -2.07 -5.55 -8.12
CA THR A 61 -2.44 -4.95 -9.40
C THR A 61 -3.95 -4.95 -9.51
N GLN A 62 -4.52 -3.79 -9.85
CA GLN A 62 -5.93 -3.63 -10.17
C GLN A 62 -6.06 -3.15 -11.61
N GLN A 63 -6.94 -3.79 -12.38
CA GLN A 63 -7.34 -3.40 -13.75
C GLN A 63 -8.86 -3.36 -13.81
N GLY A 64 -9.43 -2.15 -13.76
CA GLY A 64 -10.86 -1.93 -13.57
C GLY A 64 -11.34 -2.55 -12.26
N ASP A 65 -12.24 -3.52 -12.37
CA ASP A 65 -12.77 -4.29 -11.23
C ASP A 65 -12.02 -5.61 -10.96
N ASN A 66 -10.99 -5.93 -11.75
CA ASN A 66 -10.17 -7.12 -11.55
C ASN A 66 -8.99 -6.81 -10.64
N VAL A 67 -8.75 -7.65 -9.64
CA VAL A 67 -7.64 -7.52 -8.70
C VAL A 67 -6.81 -8.80 -8.73
N ALA A 68 -5.49 -8.63 -8.80
CA ALA A 68 -4.52 -9.69 -8.61
C ALA A 68 -3.55 -9.28 -7.50
N GLU A 69 -3.35 -10.19 -6.54
CA GLU A 69 -2.44 -9.97 -5.42
C GLU A 69 -1.42 -11.09 -5.32
N ALA A 70 -0.20 -10.73 -4.93
CA ALA A 70 0.86 -11.65 -4.59
C ALA A 70 1.46 -11.24 -3.24
N LEU A 71 1.75 -12.23 -2.41
CA LEU A 71 2.39 -12.09 -1.11
C LEU A 71 3.63 -12.97 -1.07
N VAL A 72 4.70 -12.44 -0.49
CA VAL A 72 5.91 -13.21 -0.20
C VAL A 72 6.47 -12.80 1.15
N PHE A 73 6.84 -13.78 1.96
CA PHE A 73 7.64 -13.52 3.15
C PHE A 73 9.13 -13.52 2.77
N ILE A 74 9.84 -12.47 3.16
CA ILE A 74 11.26 -12.26 2.88
C ILE A 74 12.00 -12.33 4.21
N PRO A 75 12.67 -13.45 4.53
CA PRO A 75 13.42 -13.61 5.78
C PRO A 75 14.54 -12.58 5.89
N GLY A 76 14.71 -12.00 7.08
CA GLY A 76 15.80 -11.06 7.38
C GLY A 76 15.70 -9.67 6.75
N ALA A 77 14.72 -9.43 5.86
CA ALA A 77 14.48 -8.10 5.32
C ALA A 77 13.95 -7.16 6.40
N VAL A 78 14.38 -5.89 6.37
CA VAL A 78 13.94 -4.86 7.31
C VAL A 78 13.40 -3.65 6.58
N MET A 79 12.54 -2.88 7.24
CA MET A 79 12.07 -1.61 6.69
C MET A 79 13.05 -0.49 7.03
N GLY A 80 13.35 0.33 6.04
CA GLY A 80 14.13 1.54 6.18
C GLY A 80 13.44 2.73 5.55
N ILE A 81 14.07 3.89 5.71
CA ILE A 81 13.73 5.11 4.99
C ILE A 81 14.82 5.38 3.95
N ASP A 82 14.41 5.76 2.75
CA ASP A 82 15.29 6.32 1.75
C ASP A 82 15.62 7.78 2.13
N LEU A 83 16.89 8.10 2.33
CA LEU A 83 17.30 9.43 2.82
C LEU A 83 17.17 10.54 1.77
N GLY A 84 17.07 10.19 0.48
CA GLY A 84 16.90 11.17 -0.59
C GLY A 84 15.43 11.55 -0.81
N THR A 85 14.52 10.59 -0.64
CA THR A 85 13.09 10.77 -0.91
C THR A 85 12.20 10.82 0.33
N GLY A 86 12.69 10.35 1.48
CA GLY A 86 11.90 10.17 2.70
C GLY A 86 10.91 8.98 2.65
N ASN A 87 10.89 8.24 1.53
CA ASN A 87 9.96 7.12 1.34
C ASN A 87 10.43 5.86 2.04
N ALA A 88 9.49 4.98 2.35
CA ALA A 88 9.80 3.65 2.87
C ALA A 88 10.50 2.79 1.80
N ARG A 89 11.49 2.00 2.23
CA ARG A 89 12.18 1.02 1.38
C ARG A 89 12.43 -0.27 2.15
N LEU A 90 12.58 -1.38 1.42
CA LEU A 90 13.21 -2.58 1.96
C LEU A 90 14.74 -2.37 1.97
N ALA A 91 15.38 -2.79 3.06
CA ALA A 91 16.84 -2.78 3.23
C ALA A 91 17.37 -4.19 3.48
#